data_AF-A0AA37X1W6-F1
#
_entry.id   AF-A0AA37X1W6-F1
#
_cell.length_a   1.000
_cell.length_b   1.000
_cell.length_c   1.000
_cell.angle_alpha   90.00
_cell.angle_beta   90.00
_cell.angle_gamma   90.00
#
_symmetry.space_group_name_H-M   'P 1'
#
loop_
_entity.id
_entity.type
_entity.pdbx_description
1 polymer ?
#
loop_
_entity_poly.entity_id
_entity_poly.type
_entity_poly.pdbx_seq_one_letter_code
_entity_poly.pdbx_strand_id
1 'polypeptide(L)'
;MGGFSRAGEVPIGIQRQGEMREMMLGAASAFGIGPEVAALMEDRHDSRLQDWPLSRLLSRSREISGLSKTEVARRGGPSRTVVKTLENPTDADRLRNPPVSLLVKLSEGYGLPLALVLNAAMVEAKLLPEPGSFGGQPVRIRKRKIKPA
;
A
#
# COMPACT_ATOMS: atom_id res chain seq x y z
N MET A 1 -8.14 35.83 7.34
CA MET A 1 -8.73 35.30 6.09
C MET A 1 -7.78 34.22 5.59
N GLY A 2 -8.06 32.93 5.59
CA GLY A 2 -9.33 32.21 5.58
C GLY A 2 -9.22 31.19 4.45
N GLY A 3 -8.80 29.96 4.76
CA GLY A 3 -8.60 28.90 3.76
C GLY A 3 -8.13 27.59 4.40
N PHE A 4 -8.92 27.07 5.35
CA PHE A 4 -8.77 25.70 5.83
C PHE A 4 -9.34 24.75 4.77
N SER A 5 -8.47 23.99 4.09
CA SER A 5 -8.91 22.83 3.31
C SER A 5 -8.89 21.58 4.18
N ARG A 6 -10.01 20.86 4.10
CA ARG A 6 -10.50 19.78 4.95
C ARG A 6 -9.77 18.45 4.69
N ALA A 7 -9.96 17.56 5.67
CA ALA A 7 -9.76 16.11 5.65
C ALA A 7 -9.60 15.44 4.26
N GLY A 8 -8.55 14.62 4.10
CA GLY A 8 -8.57 13.51 3.14
C GLY A 8 -7.55 13.49 2.01
N GLU A 9 -6.51 14.34 2.00
CA GLU A 9 -5.47 14.26 0.96
C GLU A 9 -4.54 13.05 1.19
N VAL A 10 -4.83 11.95 0.50
CA VAL A 10 -3.89 10.85 0.23
C VAL A 10 -2.77 11.42 -0.63
N PRO A 11 -1.50 11.01 -0.46
CA PRO A 11 -0.40 11.51 -1.26
C PRO A 11 -0.74 11.46 -2.75
N ILE A 12 -0.52 12.61 -3.40
CA ILE A 12 -0.95 13.03 -4.76
C ILE A 12 -0.73 11.95 -5.84
N GLY A 13 0.19 11.02 -5.62
CA GLY A 13 0.50 9.94 -6.53
C GLY A 13 -0.53 8.79 -6.60
N ILE A 14 -1.52 8.67 -5.70
CA ILE A 14 -2.39 7.47 -5.65
C ILE A 14 -3.88 7.80 -5.79
N GLN A 15 -4.40 8.84 -5.15
CA GLN A 15 -5.80 9.25 -5.29
C GLN A 15 -6.11 9.88 -6.66
N ARG A 16 -5.15 10.61 -7.25
CA ARG A 16 -5.33 11.32 -8.52
C ARG A 16 -4.99 10.50 -9.76
N GLN A 17 -4.69 9.21 -9.63
CA GLN A 17 -4.31 8.40 -10.80
C GLN A 17 -5.48 8.19 -11.76
N GLY A 18 -6.70 8.01 -11.24
CA GLY A 18 -7.91 7.94 -12.06
C GLY A 18 -8.18 9.27 -12.77
N GLU A 19 -8.15 10.38 -12.04
CA GLU A 19 -8.33 11.73 -12.61
C GLU A 19 -7.24 12.08 -13.64
N MET A 20 -5.98 11.73 -13.38
CA MET A 20 -4.86 11.97 -14.29
C MET A 20 -4.92 11.06 -15.53
N ARG A 21 -5.46 9.85 -15.39
CA ARG A 21 -5.75 8.95 -16.52
C ARG A 21 -6.86 9.54 -17.39
N GLU A 22 -7.97 9.99 -16.79
CA GLU A 22 -9.04 10.65 -17.53
C GLU A 22 -8.55 11.93 -18.22
N MET A 23 -7.71 12.72 -17.55
CA MET A 23 -7.12 13.93 -18.12
C MET A 23 -6.15 13.61 -19.27
N MET A 24 -5.33 12.57 -19.14
CA MET A 24 -4.44 12.11 -20.22
C MET A 24 -5.20 11.53 -21.41
N LEU A 25 -6.25 10.75 -21.17
CA LEU A 25 -7.09 10.21 -22.24
C LEU A 25 -7.88 11.31 -22.95
N GLY A 26 -8.38 12.29 -22.19
CA GLY A 26 -9.03 13.49 -22.75
C GLY A 26 -8.07 14.31 -23.61
N ALA A 27 -6.85 14.54 -23.13
CA ALA A 27 -5.81 15.21 -23.91
C ALA A 27 -5.40 14.40 -25.15
N ALA A 28 -5.15 13.10 -25.02
CA ALA A 28 -4.78 12.22 -26.12
C ALA A 28 -5.86 12.13 -27.21
N SER A 29 -7.14 12.14 -26.81
CA SER A 29 -8.28 12.20 -27.73
C SER A 29 -8.30 13.49 -28.53
N ALA A 30 -7.98 14.64 -27.91
CA ALA A 30 -7.90 15.92 -28.60
C ALA A 30 -6.78 15.98 -29.66
N PHE A 31 -5.73 15.16 -29.51
CA PHE A 31 -4.62 15.04 -30.48
C PHE A 31 -4.77 13.85 -31.43
N GLY A 32 -5.89 13.13 -31.41
CA GLY A 32 -6.16 12.01 -32.32
C GLY A 32 -5.38 10.73 -32.03
N ILE A 33 -4.70 10.64 -30.88
CA ILE A 33 -3.91 9.48 -30.43
C ILE A 33 -4.56 8.75 -29.25
N GLY A 34 -5.84 9.03 -29.01
CA GLY A 34 -6.63 8.47 -27.91
C GLY A 34 -6.64 6.94 -27.87
N PRO A 35 -6.90 6.24 -28.99
CA PRO A 35 -6.93 4.77 -29.04
C PRO A 35 -5.58 4.13 -28.67
N GLU A 36 -4.47 4.68 -29.14
CA GLU A 36 -3.12 4.18 -28.90
C GLU A 36 -2.71 4.38 -27.44
N VAL A 37 -3.05 5.54 -26.87
CA VAL A 37 -2.82 5.83 -25.44
C VAL A 37 -3.74 5.00 -24.56
N ALA A 38 -5.00 4.82 -24.95
CA ALA A 38 -5.95 3.96 -24.25
C ALA A 38 -5.45 2.51 -24.21
N ALA A 39 -5.04 1.94 -25.34
CA ALA A 39 -4.47 0.58 -25.42
C ALA A 39 -3.20 0.43 -24.56
N LEU A 40 -2.32 1.43 -24.57
CA LEU A 40 -1.12 1.44 -23.72
C LEU A 40 -1.45 1.51 -22.21
N MET A 41 -2.61 2.05 -21.86
CA MET A 41 -3.10 2.15 -20.48
C MET A 41 -4.02 0.98 -20.08
N GLU A 42 -4.64 0.27 -21.02
CA GLU A 42 -5.50 -0.90 -20.81
C GLU A 42 -4.67 -2.11 -20.33
N ASP A 43 -3.46 -2.27 -20.88
CA ASP A 43 -2.47 -3.28 -20.44
C ASP A 43 -1.85 -2.96 -19.06
N ARG A 44 -2.04 -1.73 -18.55
CA ARG A 44 -1.70 -1.38 -17.18
C ARG A 44 -2.94 -1.55 -16.32
N HIS A 45 -3.35 -2.79 -16.12
CA HIS A 45 -4.18 -3.12 -14.97
C HIS A 45 -3.59 -2.45 -13.72
N ASP A 46 -4.46 -1.94 -12.86
CA ASP A 46 -4.22 -1.38 -11.52
C ASP A 46 -3.46 -2.32 -10.55
N SER A 47 -2.81 -3.37 -11.05
CA SER A 47 -2.10 -4.42 -10.34
C SER A 47 -0.66 -4.08 -9.98
N ARG A 48 -0.11 -2.93 -10.40
CA ARG A 48 1.12 -2.40 -9.78
C ARG A 48 0.80 -1.71 -8.44
N LEU A 49 0.04 -2.38 -7.58
CA LEU A 49 -0.04 -2.12 -6.14
C LEU A 49 1.31 -2.43 -5.47
N GLN A 50 2.40 -2.03 -6.10
CA GLN A 50 3.80 -2.01 -5.72
C GLN A 50 4.25 -3.29 -5.00
N ASP A 51 5.06 -4.10 -5.69
CA ASP A 51 5.87 -5.22 -5.15
C ASP A 51 6.92 -4.76 -4.12
N TRP A 52 6.66 -3.63 -3.47
CA TRP A 52 7.54 -3.00 -2.54
C TRP A 52 7.25 -3.59 -1.16
N PRO A 53 8.29 -4.04 -0.45
CA PRO A 53 8.17 -4.37 0.96
C PRO A 53 7.55 -3.18 1.72
N LEU A 54 6.73 -3.49 2.73
CA LEU A 54 6.08 -2.52 3.62
C LEU A 54 7.07 -1.45 4.12
N SER A 55 8.26 -1.85 4.56
CA SER A 55 9.33 -0.94 5.01
C SER A 55 9.72 0.11 3.98
N ARG A 56 9.83 -0.28 2.70
CA ARG A 56 10.14 0.62 1.59
C ARG A 56 8.96 1.52 1.23
N LEU A 57 7.74 0.98 1.24
CA LEU A 57 6.53 1.75 1.00
C LEU A 57 6.38 2.88 2.03
N LEU A 58 6.54 2.54 3.32
CA LEU A 58 6.38 3.50 4.42
C LEU A 58 7.46 4.57 4.39
N SER A 59 8.74 4.19 4.27
CA SER A 59 9.84 5.16 4.23
C SER A 59 9.69 6.15 3.07
N ARG A 60 9.37 5.64 1.87
CA ARG A 60 9.17 6.49 0.69
C ARG A 60 7.94 7.39 0.81
N SER A 61 6.83 6.86 1.31
CA SER A 61 5.61 7.64 1.52
C SER A 61 5.85 8.81 2.48
N ARG A 62 6.61 8.57 3.56
CA ARG A 62 6.99 9.61 4.52
C ARG A 62 7.85 10.70 3.89
N GLU A 63 8.86 10.31 3.10
CA GLU A 63 9.73 11.24 2.39
C GLU A 63 8.95 12.14 1.42
N ILE A 64 8.08 11.54 0.61
CA ILE A 64 7.26 12.28 -0.38
C ILE A 64 6.30 13.24 0.33
N SER A 65 5.68 12.78 1.42
CA SER A 65 4.68 13.57 2.16
C SER A 65 5.32 14.61 3.10
N GLY A 66 6.64 14.62 3.25
CA GLY A 66 7.36 15.51 4.17
C GLY A 66 7.01 15.30 5.65
N LEU A 67 6.42 14.16 6.01
CA LEU A 67 5.95 13.91 7.38
C LEU A 67 7.12 13.50 8.30
N SER A 68 7.07 13.94 9.55
CA SER A 68 7.95 13.40 10.59
C SER A 68 7.37 12.09 11.14
N LYS A 69 8.21 11.21 11.68
CA LYS A 69 7.75 9.98 12.34
C LYS A 69 6.83 10.28 13.54
N THR A 70 7.05 11.40 14.22
CA THR A 70 6.20 11.88 15.32
C THR A 70 4.82 12.28 14.79
N GLU A 71 4.76 12.92 13.63
CA GLU A 71 3.52 13.33 12.99
C GLU A 71 2.69 12.13 12.55
N VAL A 72 3.32 11.12 11.94
CA VAL A 72 2.69 9.84 11.61
C VAL A 72 2.13 9.15 12.87
N ALA A 73 2.92 9.10 13.95
CA ALA A 73 2.50 8.51 15.21
C ALA A 73 1.28 9.22 15.82
N ARG A 74 1.25 10.56 15.72
CA ARG A 74 0.12 11.38 16.18
C ARG A 74 -1.16 11.13 15.37
N ARG A 75 -1.04 10.89 14.06
CA ARG A 75 -2.18 10.71 13.15
C ARG A 75 -2.80 9.32 13.24
N GLY A 76 -1.99 8.27 13.19
CA GLY A 76 -2.49 6.89 13.15
C GLY A 76 -2.47 6.17 14.50
N GLY A 77 -1.69 6.68 15.47
CA GLY A 77 -1.55 6.07 16.79
C GLY A 77 -0.45 5.00 16.99
N PRO A 78 0.32 4.47 16.01
CA PRO A 78 1.50 3.67 16.34
C PRO A 78 2.54 4.53 17.04
N SER A 79 3.29 3.97 18.00
CA SER A 79 4.37 4.71 18.64
C SER A 79 5.47 5.06 17.63
N ARG A 80 6.19 6.16 17.84
CA ARG A 80 7.32 6.56 16.99
C ARG A 80 8.37 5.46 16.84
N THR A 81 8.59 4.68 17.90
CA THR A 81 9.51 3.53 17.87
C THR A 81 9.01 2.46 16.92
N VAL A 82 7.72 2.10 16.98
CA VAL A 82 7.11 1.13 16.06
C VAL A 82 7.20 1.63 14.62
N VAL A 83 6.93 2.90 14.36
CA VAL A 83 7.10 3.52 13.03
C VAL A 83 8.55 3.40 12.54
N LYS A 84 9.53 3.69 13.40
CA LYS A 84 10.96 3.57 13.06
C LYS A 84 11.33 2.13 12.70
N THR A 85 10.90 1.17 13.52
CA THR A 85 11.17 -0.26 13.32
C THR A 85 10.55 -0.78 12.02
N LEU A 86 9.34 -0.33 11.68
CA LEU A 86 8.69 -0.73 10.44
C LEU A 86 9.32 -0.11 9.20
N GLU A 87 9.75 1.16 9.25
CA GLU A 87 10.45 1.79 8.13
C GLU A 87 11.86 1.23 7.90
N ASN A 88 12.55 0.88 8.98
CA ASN A 88 13.94 0.41 8.95
C ASN A 88 14.09 -0.86 9.80
N PRO A 89 13.54 -2.00 9.35
CA PRO A 89 13.58 -3.23 10.11
C PRO A 89 15.00 -3.78 10.16
N THR A 90 15.48 -4.06 11.37
CA THR A 90 16.64 -4.92 11.60
C THR A 90 16.19 -6.39 11.51
N ASP A 91 17.13 -7.32 11.36
CA ASP A 91 16.77 -8.75 11.36
C ASP A 91 16.16 -9.22 12.69
N ALA A 92 16.49 -8.54 13.81
CA ALA A 92 15.95 -8.83 15.13
C ALA A 92 14.51 -8.32 15.32
N ASP A 93 14.16 -7.18 14.72
CA ASP A 93 12.90 -6.48 14.97
C ASP A 93 11.92 -6.55 13.78
N ARG A 94 12.27 -7.31 12.73
CA ARG A 94 11.43 -7.43 11.53
C ARG A 94 10.12 -8.15 11.86
N LEU A 95 9.04 -7.38 11.86
CA LEU A 95 7.67 -7.90 11.97
C LEU A 95 7.26 -8.57 10.65
N ARG A 96 7.40 -9.89 10.59
CA ARG A 96 6.99 -10.69 9.40
C ARG A 96 5.48 -10.77 9.21
N ASN A 97 4.69 -10.56 10.26
CA ASN A 97 3.23 -10.60 10.17
C ASN A 97 2.62 -9.57 11.15
N PRO A 98 2.65 -8.28 10.81
CA PRO A 98 2.03 -7.24 11.63
C PRO A 98 0.51 -7.47 11.72
N PRO A 99 -0.11 -7.26 12.89
CA PRO A 99 -1.56 -7.42 13.04
C PRO A 99 -2.31 -6.41 12.17
N VAL A 100 -3.47 -6.81 11.64
CA VAL A 100 -4.30 -5.96 10.77
C VAL A 100 -4.63 -4.61 11.43
N SER A 101 -4.87 -4.59 12.74
CA SER A 101 -5.10 -3.35 13.49
C SER A 101 -3.92 -2.37 13.43
N LEU A 102 -2.68 -2.86 13.38
CA LEU A 102 -1.50 -2.02 13.18
C LEU A 102 -1.43 -1.51 11.74
N LEU A 103 -1.79 -2.34 10.76
CA LEU A 103 -1.81 -1.95 9.34
C LEU A 103 -2.86 -0.86 9.05
N VAL A 104 -4.04 -0.93 9.68
CA VAL A 104 -5.05 0.13 9.63
C VAL A 104 -4.50 1.44 10.19
N LYS A 105 -3.86 1.40 11.37
CA LYS A 105 -3.23 2.57 11.97
C LYS A 105 -2.12 3.17 11.10
N LEU A 106 -1.36 2.34 10.39
CA LEU A 106 -0.35 2.82 9.44
C LEU A 106 -1.00 3.46 8.20
N SER A 107 -2.05 2.85 7.67
CA SER A 107 -2.84 3.42 6.57
C SER A 107 -3.34 4.82 6.92
N GLU A 108 -3.92 5.01 8.11
CA GLU A 108 -4.36 6.32 8.61
C GLU A 108 -3.19 7.28 8.84
N GLY A 109 -2.13 6.83 9.51
CA GLY A 109 -0.98 7.68 9.87
C GLY A 109 -0.21 8.23 8.66
N TYR A 110 -0.14 7.45 7.58
CA TYR A 110 0.53 7.81 6.32
C TYR A 110 -0.43 8.34 5.24
N GLY A 111 -1.74 8.33 5.50
CA GLY A 111 -2.75 8.65 4.49
C GLY A 111 -2.71 7.72 3.28
N LEU A 112 -2.31 6.45 3.45
CA LEU A 112 -2.21 5.47 2.36
C LEU A 112 -3.48 4.62 2.28
N PRO A 113 -3.90 4.15 1.10
CA PRO A 113 -4.98 3.18 0.99
C PRO A 113 -4.65 1.88 1.75
N LEU A 114 -5.60 1.37 2.54
CA LEU A 114 -5.42 0.16 3.33
C LEU A 114 -5.04 -1.05 2.46
N ALA A 115 -5.64 -1.18 1.28
CA ALA A 115 -5.34 -2.25 0.33
C ALA A 115 -3.85 -2.28 -0.06
N LEU A 116 -3.23 -1.11 -0.24
CA LEU A 116 -1.81 -0.99 -0.56
C LEU A 116 -0.92 -1.40 0.62
N VAL A 117 -1.28 -0.97 1.83
CA VAL A 117 -0.55 -1.33 3.06
C VAL A 117 -0.65 -2.84 3.32
N LEU A 118 -1.81 -3.44 3.10
CA LEU A 118 -2.02 -4.88 3.20
C LEU A 118 -1.17 -5.64 2.17
N ASN A 119 -1.19 -5.20 0.90
CA ASN A 119 -0.39 -5.84 -0.14
C ASN A 119 1.10 -5.80 0.20
N ALA A 120 1.63 -4.63 0.57
CA ALA A 120 3.04 -4.47 0.93
C ALA A 120 3.44 -5.29 2.17
N ALA A 121 2.53 -5.46 3.13
CA ALA A 121 2.73 -6.35 4.27
C ALA A 121 2.81 -7.83 3.84
N MET A 122 1.98 -8.26 2.89
CA MET A 122 2.03 -9.62 2.35
C MET A 122 3.29 -9.86 1.50
N VAL A 123 3.74 -8.87 0.73
CA VAL A 123 5.03 -8.89 0.01
C VAL A 123 6.18 -9.08 1.01
N GLU A 124 6.23 -8.26 2.07
CA GLU A 124 7.30 -8.33 3.06
C GLU A 124 7.27 -9.64 3.87
N ALA A 125 6.08 -10.19 4.09
CA ALA A 125 5.88 -11.50 4.70
C ALA A 125 6.23 -12.68 3.77
N LYS A 126 6.49 -12.41 2.48
CA LYS A 126 6.66 -13.43 1.42
C LYS A 126 5.44 -14.36 1.30
N LEU A 127 4.24 -13.81 1.52
CA LEU A 127 2.98 -14.55 1.44
C LEU A 127 2.32 -14.46 0.07
N LEU A 128 2.75 -13.50 -0.77
CA LEU A 128 2.33 -13.45 -2.16
C LEU A 128 3.18 -14.46 -2.96
N PRO A 129 2.54 -15.36 -3.72
CA PRO A 129 3.27 -16.25 -4.62
C PRO A 129 3.98 -15.42 -5.67
N GLU A 130 5.24 -15.76 -5.97
CA GLU A 130 5.91 -15.19 -7.13
C GLU A 130 5.09 -15.54 -8.39
N PRO A 131 4.99 -14.64 -9.39
CA PRO A 131 4.34 -14.96 -10.65
C PRO A 131 4.97 -16.23 -11.24
N GLY A 132 4.24 -17.36 -11.21
CA GLY A 132 4.74 -18.68 -11.63
C GLY A 132 4.94 -19.71 -10.52
N SER A 133 4.76 -19.37 -9.23
CA SER A 133 4.99 -20.30 -8.11
C SER A 133 3.81 -21.25 -7.79
N PHE A 134 2.77 -21.29 -8.62
CA PHE A 134 1.71 -22.31 -8.54
C PHE A 134 2.22 -23.67 -9.06
N GLY A 135 3.29 -24.17 -8.44
CA GLY A 135 3.80 -25.52 -8.55
C GLY A 135 3.63 -26.26 -7.22
N GLY A 136 2.42 -26.76 -6.96
CA GLY A 136 2.26 -28.05 -6.27
C GLY A 136 2.39 -28.18 -4.74
N GLN A 137 2.36 -27.12 -3.92
CA GLN A 137 2.29 -27.33 -2.46
C GLN A 137 0.89 -27.05 -1.88
N PRO A 138 0.09 -28.09 -1.57
CA PRO A 138 -1.16 -27.92 -0.86
C PRO A 138 -0.91 -27.47 0.58
N VAL A 139 -1.51 -26.34 0.95
CA VAL A 139 -1.58 -25.83 2.32
C VAL A 139 -2.25 -26.89 3.20
N ARG A 140 -1.51 -27.51 4.12
CA ARG A 140 -2.04 -28.48 5.10
C ARG A 140 -3.01 -27.78 6.06
N ILE A 141 -4.31 -27.91 5.81
CA ILE A 141 -5.37 -27.50 6.74
C ILE A 141 -5.35 -28.47 7.95
N ARG A 142 -4.94 -27.99 9.13
CA ARG A 142 -5.10 -28.74 10.38
C ARG A 142 -6.58 -28.85 10.72
N LYS A 143 -7.18 -30.03 10.49
CA LYS A 143 -8.51 -30.38 11.01
C LYS A 143 -8.48 -30.32 12.54
N ARG A 144 -9.19 -29.37 13.15
CA ARG A 144 -9.44 -29.38 14.61
C ARG A 144 -10.32 -30.59 14.92
N LYS A 145 -9.84 -31.49 15.78
CA LYS A 145 -10.67 -32.56 16.35
C LYS A 145 -11.68 -31.91 17.29
N ILE A 146 -12.95 -31.91 16.89
CA ILE A 146 -14.08 -31.64 17.79
C ILE A 146 -14.23 -32.89 18.66
N LYS A 147 -14.08 -32.76 19.98
CA LYS A 147 -14.45 -33.83 20.92
C LYS A 147 -15.98 -33.84 21.02
N PRO A 148 -16.67 -34.98 20.80
CA PRO A 148 -18.07 -35.10 21.19
C PRO A 148 -18.15 -35.14 22.73
N ALA A 149 -19.22 -34.54 23.26
CA ALA A 149 -19.59 -34.53 24.67
C ALA A 149 -20.02 -35.93 25.13
#